data_AF-A0A1X1YWS6-F1
#
_entry.id   AF-A0A1X1YWS6-F1
#
_cell.length_a   1.000
_cell.length_b   1.000
_cell.length_c   1.000
_cell.angle_alpha   90.00
_cell.angle_beta   90.00
_cell.angle_gamma   90.00
#
_symmetry.space_group_name_H-M   'P 1'
#
loop_
_entity.id
_entity.type
_entity.pdbx_description
1 polymer ?
#
loop_
_entity_poly.entity_id
_entity_poly.type
_entity_poly.pdbx_seq_one_letter_code
_entity_poly.pdbx_strand_id
1 'polypeptide(L)'
;MPVDPRTPVLIGYGQISHRDDTQPVEPVDLMVAAVRRAVDERVLRAIDSIRVVNLLSARYRDPAALIAQRIGAQCSDTRYTPVGGNVPQSLVNQACLDILDGRSGVVLLTGGETWRTRTRLRRAGSKLVWTQQDDTVPLARCDGEDVPMVGPAEERIGLDRPANVYPLFEQALRIAAGEKIDDHRRRIGELWSRFNAVAVDNPHAWIRQPVSAVEIWQPGPKNRMISWPYTKLMNSNNMVDQAAALVLTSVQTATDLGVPSHTWVFPQAGTDAHDTYAIANRAELHRSPAIRIAGARALELAGVGDIAEIDHVDLYSCFPSAVQVAAAELGLPTDDPARPLTVTGGLTFAGGPWNNYVMHSIATMAELLVANPGRRGLITANGGYLTKHSFGVYGTQPPSDGFRWEDVQSEVDAQPTRPSSVEWQGTGEVESWTTPFDRDGNPHQAFLAVRTPDGARCLAVIADPDAAEATVREDIAGAAVEVHEDGTATLR
;
A
#
# COMPACT_ATOMS: atom_id res chain seq x y z
N MET A 1 22.19 -28.06 -7.08
CA MET A 1 22.37 -28.52 -5.68
C MET A 1 21.01 -28.88 -5.13
N PRO A 2 20.87 -29.85 -4.21
CA PRO A 2 19.59 -30.08 -3.54
C PRO A 2 19.20 -28.81 -2.77
N VAL A 3 17.93 -28.41 -2.87
CA VAL A 3 17.38 -27.26 -2.14
C VAL A 3 17.33 -27.60 -0.64
N ASP A 4 17.70 -26.68 0.25
CA ASP A 4 17.55 -26.91 1.70
C ASP A 4 16.07 -27.25 1.98
N PRO A 5 15.75 -28.40 2.60
CA PRO A 5 14.38 -28.81 2.89
C PRO A 5 13.58 -27.78 3.71
N ARG A 6 14.25 -26.91 4.48
CA ARG A 6 13.62 -25.84 5.27
C ARG A 6 13.36 -24.55 4.48
N THR A 7 13.80 -24.46 3.23
CA THR A 7 13.62 -23.26 2.39
C THR A 7 12.13 -22.90 2.32
N PRO A 8 11.73 -21.67 2.70
CA PRO A 8 10.36 -21.21 2.56
C PRO A 8 9.95 -21.12 1.09
N VAL A 9 8.72 -21.54 0.81
CA VAL A 9 8.14 -21.54 -0.52
C VAL A 9 6.66 -21.17 -0.45
N LEU A 10 6.23 -20.26 -1.33
CA LEU A 10 4.83 -19.96 -1.57
C LEU A 10 4.26 -21.06 -2.47
N ILE A 11 3.28 -21.80 -1.94
CA ILE A 11 2.69 -22.99 -2.56
C ILE A 11 1.25 -22.79 -3.03
N GLY A 12 0.63 -21.68 -2.63
CA GLY A 12 -0.73 -21.34 -3.02
C GLY A 12 -0.98 -19.84 -2.95
N TYR A 13 -1.71 -19.33 -3.91
CA TYR A 13 -2.06 -17.92 -4.05
C TYR A 13 -3.46 -17.83 -4.67
N GLY A 14 -4.40 -17.21 -3.97
CA GLY A 14 -5.80 -17.18 -4.34
C GLY A 14 -6.37 -15.78 -4.23
N GLN A 15 -7.18 -15.38 -5.21
CA GLN A 15 -7.78 -14.05 -5.27
C GLN A 15 -9.27 -14.12 -5.59
N ILE A 16 -10.06 -13.21 -5.02
CA ILE A 16 -11.46 -13.05 -5.35
C ILE A 16 -11.85 -11.57 -5.42
N SER A 17 -12.76 -11.26 -6.34
CA SER A 17 -13.37 -9.95 -6.48
C SER A 17 -14.86 -10.14 -6.67
N HIS A 18 -15.63 -9.87 -5.62
CA HIS A 18 -17.06 -10.10 -5.56
C HIS A 18 -17.80 -8.88 -6.10
N ARG A 19 -18.21 -8.93 -7.38
CA ARG A 19 -18.86 -7.79 -8.05
C ARG A 19 -20.39 -7.83 -7.97
N ASP A 20 -20.96 -8.97 -7.56
CA ASP A 20 -22.40 -9.21 -7.48
C ASP A 20 -23.01 -8.48 -6.27
N ASP A 21 -23.85 -7.48 -6.55
CA ASP A 21 -24.53 -6.69 -5.51
C ASP A 21 -25.79 -7.39 -4.97
N THR A 22 -26.27 -8.48 -5.57
CA THR A 22 -27.51 -9.14 -5.14
C THR A 22 -27.32 -10.00 -3.89
N GLN A 23 -26.11 -10.52 -3.67
CA GLN A 23 -25.76 -11.37 -2.54
C GLN A 23 -24.70 -10.68 -1.67
N PRO A 24 -25.09 -10.10 -0.52
CA PRO A 24 -24.13 -9.60 0.45
C PRO A 24 -23.25 -10.75 0.96
N VAL A 25 -21.94 -10.54 0.94
CA VAL A 25 -20.94 -11.49 1.49
C VAL A 25 -20.25 -10.81 2.67
N GLU A 26 -19.97 -11.56 3.73
CA GLU A 26 -19.16 -11.05 4.85
C GLU A 26 -17.65 -11.19 4.55
N PRO A 27 -16.78 -10.36 5.16
CA PRO A 27 -15.35 -10.37 4.87
C PRO A 27 -14.69 -11.74 5.07
N VAL A 28 -15.02 -12.46 6.14
CA VAL A 28 -14.43 -13.77 6.42
C VAL A 28 -14.82 -14.83 5.39
N ASP A 29 -16.07 -14.83 4.89
CA ASP A 29 -16.45 -15.74 3.79
C ASP A 29 -15.70 -15.41 2.50
N LEU A 30 -15.49 -14.12 2.24
CA LEU A 30 -14.72 -13.70 1.08
C LEU A 30 -13.26 -14.15 1.18
N MET A 31 -12.65 -14.04 2.37
CA MET A 31 -11.31 -14.58 2.65
C MET A 31 -11.27 -16.11 2.49
N VAL A 32 -12.22 -16.84 3.07
CA VAL A 32 -12.33 -18.30 2.93
C VAL A 32 -12.45 -18.73 1.46
N ALA A 33 -13.20 -17.98 0.65
CA ALA A 33 -13.30 -18.24 -0.78
C ALA A 33 -11.96 -18.01 -1.51
N ALA A 34 -11.17 -17.00 -1.12
CA ALA A 34 -9.82 -16.82 -1.64
C ALA A 34 -8.87 -17.95 -1.21
N VAL A 35 -8.94 -18.39 0.06
CA VAL A 35 -8.15 -19.51 0.60
C VAL A 35 -8.44 -20.81 -0.16
N ARG A 36 -9.71 -21.12 -0.40
CA ARG A 36 -10.13 -22.32 -1.17
C ARG A 36 -9.75 -22.25 -2.66
N ARG A 37 -9.43 -21.06 -3.19
CA ARG A 37 -8.85 -20.92 -4.54
C ARG A 37 -7.33 -21.10 -4.54
N ALA A 38 -6.68 -20.81 -3.42
CA ALA A 38 -5.23 -20.88 -3.30
C ALA A 38 -4.73 -22.33 -3.24
N VAL A 39 -5.44 -23.21 -2.52
CA VAL A 39 -4.95 -24.57 -2.20
C VAL A 39 -6.08 -25.61 -2.08
N ASP A 40 -5.71 -26.89 -2.18
CA ASP A 40 -6.61 -28.03 -2.00
C ASP A 40 -6.87 -28.39 -0.52
N GLU A 41 -7.85 -29.28 -0.29
CA GLU A 41 -8.29 -29.72 1.03
C GLU A 41 -7.17 -30.33 1.90
N ARG A 42 -6.19 -30.99 1.29
CA ARG A 42 -5.07 -31.61 2.02
C ARG A 42 -4.16 -30.53 2.60
N VAL A 43 -3.87 -29.47 1.84
CA VAL A 43 -3.11 -28.33 2.36
C VAL A 43 -3.94 -27.54 3.38
N LEU A 44 -5.25 -27.36 3.16
CA LEU A 44 -6.12 -26.66 4.13
C LEU A 44 -6.05 -27.29 5.53
N ARG A 45 -6.05 -28.62 5.61
CA ARG A 45 -5.96 -29.36 6.89
C ARG A 45 -4.58 -29.28 7.55
N ALA A 46 -3.55 -28.98 6.77
CA ALA A 46 -2.18 -28.87 7.26
C ALA A 46 -1.83 -27.48 7.82
N ILE A 47 -2.67 -26.47 7.56
CA ILE A 47 -2.47 -25.10 8.05
C ILE A 47 -2.44 -25.10 9.59
N ASP A 48 -1.33 -24.62 10.15
CA ASP A 48 -1.08 -24.55 11.59
C ASP A 48 -0.94 -23.12 12.14
N SER A 49 -0.81 -22.13 11.24
CA SER A 49 -0.76 -20.69 11.56
C SER A 49 -1.63 -19.90 10.57
N ILE A 50 -2.53 -19.06 11.07
CA ILE A 50 -3.38 -18.18 10.25
C ILE A 50 -3.18 -16.73 10.69
N ARG A 51 -2.79 -15.88 9.73
CA ARG A 51 -2.52 -14.45 9.96
C ARG A 51 -3.43 -13.62 9.08
N VAL A 52 -4.26 -12.78 9.70
CA VAL A 52 -5.27 -11.98 9.02
C VAL A 52 -4.87 -10.52 9.03
N VAL A 53 -4.77 -9.94 7.82
CA VAL A 53 -4.55 -8.50 7.64
C VAL A 53 -5.75 -7.72 8.16
N ASN A 54 -5.46 -6.60 8.83
CA ASN A 54 -6.47 -5.73 9.41
C ASN A 54 -7.57 -5.34 8.41
N LEU A 55 -8.82 -5.60 8.78
CA LEU A 55 -10.01 -5.21 8.01
C LEU A 55 -10.81 -4.10 8.70
N LEU A 56 -11.46 -3.27 7.88
CA LEU A 56 -12.23 -2.11 8.31
C LEU A 56 -13.73 -2.28 8.05
N SER A 57 -14.16 -3.18 7.15
CA SER A 57 -15.58 -3.36 6.84
C SER A 57 -16.39 -3.97 7.98
N ALA A 58 -15.80 -4.86 8.79
CA ALA A 58 -16.46 -5.55 9.90
C ALA A 58 -15.52 -5.65 11.11
N ARG A 59 -16.07 -5.96 12.29
CA ARG A 59 -15.28 -6.18 13.52
C ARG A 59 -15.44 -7.61 13.99
N TYR A 60 -14.31 -8.27 14.21
CA TYR A 60 -14.18 -9.62 14.75
C TYR A 60 -13.25 -9.56 15.96
N ARG A 61 -13.42 -10.47 16.92
CA ARG A 61 -12.47 -10.62 18.03
C ARG A 61 -11.25 -11.40 17.57
N ASP A 62 -11.48 -12.48 16.82
CA ASP A 62 -10.44 -13.27 16.15
C ASP A 62 -10.94 -13.80 14.78
N PRO A 63 -10.72 -13.05 13.70
CA PRO A 63 -11.13 -13.50 12.37
C PRO A 63 -10.37 -14.74 11.89
N ALA A 64 -9.12 -14.94 12.35
CA ALA A 64 -8.30 -16.09 11.98
C ALA A 64 -8.86 -17.40 12.56
N ALA A 65 -9.35 -17.37 13.81
CA ALA A 65 -10.04 -18.50 14.42
C ALA A 65 -11.34 -18.86 13.66
N LEU A 66 -12.10 -17.85 13.22
CA LEU A 66 -13.30 -18.09 12.43
C LEU A 66 -12.99 -18.67 11.04
N ILE A 67 -11.89 -18.23 10.42
CA ILE A 67 -11.40 -18.82 9.17
C ILE A 67 -11.00 -20.28 9.38
N ALA A 68 -10.22 -20.58 10.43
CA ALA A 68 -9.82 -21.95 10.79
C ALA A 68 -11.04 -22.88 10.87
N GLN A 69 -12.09 -22.44 11.57
CA GLN A 69 -13.35 -23.18 11.68
C GLN A 69 -13.99 -23.44 10.30
N ARG A 70 -14.04 -22.44 9.42
CA ARG A 70 -14.69 -22.54 8.10
C ARG A 70 -13.93 -23.38 7.09
N ILE A 71 -12.61 -23.46 7.21
CA ILE A 71 -11.77 -24.30 6.34
C ILE A 71 -11.47 -25.67 6.95
N GLY A 72 -11.93 -25.94 8.18
CA GLY A 72 -11.69 -27.22 8.87
C GLY A 72 -10.23 -27.43 9.31
N ALA A 73 -9.46 -26.34 9.46
CA ALA A 73 -8.08 -26.40 9.94
C ALA A 73 -8.06 -26.51 11.47
N GLN A 74 -7.19 -27.37 12.00
CA GLN A 74 -6.91 -27.45 13.44
C GLN A 74 -5.75 -26.52 13.79
N CYS A 75 -5.97 -25.22 13.61
CA CYS A 75 -4.98 -24.17 13.84
C CYS A 75 -5.21 -23.51 15.20
N SER A 76 -4.15 -23.38 16.00
CA SER A 76 -4.18 -22.64 17.28
C SER A 76 -3.36 -21.34 17.25
N ASP A 77 -2.45 -21.16 16.28
CA ASP A 77 -1.70 -19.92 16.10
C ASP A 77 -2.49 -18.95 15.22
N THR A 78 -3.37 -18.16 15.84
CA THR A 78 -4.19 -17.14 15.18
C THR A 78 -3.65 -15.75 15.44
N ARG A 79 -3.46 -14.98 14.36
CA ARG A 79 -2.86 -13.64 14.40
C ARG A 79 -3.70 -12.64 13.62
N TYR A 80 -3.73 -11.41 14.11
CA TYR A 80 -4.36 -10.27 13.47
C TYR A 80 -3.37 -9.11 13.43
N THR A 81 -3.43 -8.27 12.40
CA THR A 81 -2.42 -7.23 12.25
C THR A 81 -2.89 -5.85 12.69
N PRO A 82 -1.94 -4.94 12.98
CA PRO A 82 -2.14 -3.50 12.92
C PRO A 82 -2.55 -3.02 11.52
N VAL A 83 -2.94 -1.74 11.43
CA VAL A 83 -3.25 -1.06 10.16
C VAL A 83 -1.96 -0.75 9.38
N GLY A 84 -1.99 -0.99 8.07
CA GLY A 84 -0.92 -0.61 7.16
C GLY A 84 -0.94 -1.40 5.85
N GLY A 85 -0.76 -0.71 4.72
CA GLY A 85 -0.62 -1.36 3.41
C GLY A 85 0.72 -2.08 3.21
N ASN A 86 1.72 -1.84 4.07
CA ASN A 86 3.00 -2.56 4.08
C ASN A 86 2.89 -3.98 4.67
N VAL A 87 1.86 -4.19 5.50
CA VAL A 87 1.72 -5.37 6.35
C VAL A 87 1.68 -6.69 5.58
N PRO A 88 1.00 -6.83 4.42
CA PRO A 88 0.98 -8.12 3.71
C PRO A 88 2.36 -8.66 3.33
N GLN A 89 3.29 -7.78 2.91
CA GLN A 89 4.66 -8.18 2.59
C GLN A 89 5.48 -8.49 3.86
N SER A 90 5.31 -7.68 4.92
CA SER A 90 5.95 -7.93 6.21
C SER A 90 5.49 -9.28 6.82
N LEU A 91 4.22 -9.66 6.65
CA LEU A 91 3.72 -10.97 7.04
C LEU A 91 4.39 -12.11 6.26
N VAL A 92 4.66 -11.93 4.96
CA VAL A 92 5.41 -12.92 4.17
C VAL A 92 6.83 -13.06 4.71
N ASN A 93 7.51 -11.94 4.96
CA ASN A 93 8.86 -11.94 5.53
C ASN A 93 8.90 -12.70 6.86
N GLN A 94 7.97 -12.38 7.77
CA GLN A 94 7.88 -13.03 9.08
C GLN A 94 7.50 -14.51 8.96
N ALA A 95 6.60 -14.89 8.04
CA ALA A 95 6.24 -16.29 7.80
C ALA A 95 7.46 -17.10 7.31
N CYS A 96 8.28 -16.51 6.44
CA CYS A 96 9.52 -17.15 5.98
C CYS A 96 10.50 -17.40 7.13
N LEU A 97 10.69 -16.42 8.01
CA LEU A 97 11.53 -16.58 9.22
C LEU A 97 10.97 -17.65 10.17
N ASP A 98 9.66 -17.66 10.40
CA ASP A 98 9.03 -18.64 11.28
C ASP A 98 9.14 -20.07 10.73
N ILE A 99 9.06 -20.25 9.40
CA ILE A 99 9.27 -21.55 8.74
C ILE A 99 10.74 -21.99 8.85
N LEU A 100 11.69 -21.10 8.60
CA LEU A 100 13.13 -21.38 8.71
C LEU A 100 13.54 -21.83 10.12
N ASP A 101 12.95 -21.16 11.13
CA ASP A 101 13.18 -21.43 12.54
C ASP A 101 12.36 -22.62 13.07
N GLY A 102 11.49 -23.22 12.24
CA GLY A 102 10.62 -24.33 12.63
C GLY A 102 9.51 -23.95 13.62
N ARG A 103 9.20 -22.66 13.75
CA ARG A 103 8.08 -22.14 14.58
C ARG A 103 6.72 -22.35 13.92
N SER A 104 6.66 -22.50 12.60
CA SER A 104 5.43 -22.78 11.85
C SER A 104 5.69 -23.73 10.69
N GLY A 105 4.76 -24.64 10.42
CA GLY A 105 4.84 -25.60 9.32
C GLY A 105 4.15 -25.11 8.06
N VAL A 106 2.86 -24.78 8.13
CA VAL A 106 2.06 -24.30 6.98
C VAL A 106 1.31 -23.04 7.41
N VAL A 107 1.76 -21.90 6.88
CA VAL A 107 1.26 -20.58 7.23
C VAL A 107 0.28 -20.09 6.17
N LEU A 108 -0.93 -19.75 6.60
CA LEU A 108 -1.91 -19.04 5.79
C LEU A 108 -1.88 -17.54 6.14
N LEU A 109 -1.68 -16.71 5.12
CA LEU A 109 -1.89 -15.27 5.17
C LEU A 109 -3.16 -14.94 4.39
N THR A 110 -4.07 -14.15 4.95
CA THR A 110 -5.25 -13.68 4.20
C THR A 110 -5.71 -12.30 4.63
N GLY A 111 -6.45 -11.62 3.77
CA GLY A 111 -7.13 -10.37 4.08
C GLY A 111 -8.23 -10.12 3.06
N GLY A 112 -9.17 -9.26 3.41
CA GLY A 112 -10.32 -9.00 2.57
C GLY A 112 -11.27 -7.96 3.15
N GLU A 113 -11.92 -7.24 2.24
CA GLU A 113 -12.83 -6.16 2.56
C GLU A 113 -14.15 -6.35 1.83
N THR A 114 -15.25 -5.95 2.47
CA THR A 114 -16.57 -5.84 1.82
C THR A 114 -17.11 -4.41 1.92
N TRP A 115 -16.21 -3.44 1.69
CA TRP A 115 -16.48 -2.03 1.90
C TRP A 115 -17.51 -1.46 0.94
N ARG A 116 -17.54 -1.95 -0.31
CA ARG A 116 -18.55 -1.56 -1.30
C ARG A 116 -19.93 -2.01 -0.84
N THR A 117 -20.07 -3.29 -0.49
CA THR A 117 -21.33 -3.85 0.01
C THR A 117 -21.80 -3.10 1.26
N ARG A 118 -20.91 -2.89 2.23
CA ARG A 118 -21.24 -2.14 3.45
C ARG A 118 -21.73 -0.73 3.17
N THR A 119 -21.05 0.00 2.29
CA THR A 119 -21.41 1.38 1.93
C THR A 119 -22.73 1.43 1.19
N ARG A 120 -22.98 0.49 0.27
CA ARG A 120 -24.25 0.36 -0.45
C ARG A 120 -25.42 0.07 0.49
N LEU A 121 -25.27 -0.92 1.39
CA LEU A 121 -26.30 -1.26 2.38
C LEU A 121 -26.63 -0.06 3.27
N ARG A 122 -25.61 0.67 3.75
CA ARG A 122 -25.81 1.88 4.56
C ARG A 122 -26.60 2.96 3.81
N ARG A 123 -26.31 3.18 2.53
CA ARG A 123 -27.08 4.13 1.69
C ARG A 123 -28.54 3.70 1.48
N ALA A 124 -28.80 2.39 1.48
CA ALA A 124 -30.14 1.82 1.40
C ALA A 124 -30.84 1.71 2.76
N GLY A 125 -30.30 2.31 3.84
CA GLY A 125 -30.88 2.25 5.18
C GLY A 125 -30.70 0.90 5.90
N SER A 126 -29.90 -0.01 5.34
CA SER A 126 -29.58 -1.34 5.91
C SER A 126 -28.15 -1.39 6.46
N LYS A 127 -27.76 -2.48 7.12
CA LYS A 127 -26.40 -2.70 7.63
C LYS A 127 -25.83 -4.01 7.10
N LEU A 128 -24.51 -4.07 6.93
CA LEU A 128 -23.81 -5.35 6.70
C LEU A 128 -24.06 -6.25 7.91
N VAL A 129 -24.42 -7.50 7.66
CA VAL A 129 -24.54 -8.54 8.69
C VAL A 129 -23.35 -9.46 8.53
N TRP A 130 -22.68 -9.76 9.64
CA TRP A 130 -21.53 -10.65 9.68
C TRP A 130 -21.56 -11.44 10.99
N THR A 131 -20.80 -12.53 11.02
CA THR A 131 -20.73 -13.42 12.18
C THR A 131 -20.20 -12.66 13.40
N GLN A 132 -20.97 -12.67 14.49
CA GLN A 132 -20.55 -12.08 15.77
C GLN A 132 -19.75 -13.10 16.58
N GLN A 133 -18.65 -12.64 17.17
CA GLN A 133 -17.88 -13.39 18.17
C GLN A 133 -18.13 -12.74 19.52
N ASP A 134 -18.72 -13.49 20.45
CA ASP A 134 -18.94 -13.02 21.80
C ASP A 134 -17.63 -13.01 22.63
N ASP A 135 -17.72 -12.53 23.86
CA ASP A 135 -16.57 -12.35 24.73
C ASP A 135 -15.90 -13.66 25.20
N THR A 136 -16.49 -14.82 24.91
CA THR A 136 -15.83 -16.12 25.14
C THR A 136 -14.71 -16.39 24.14
N VAL A 137 -14.71 -15.71 22.98
CA VAL A 137 -13.61 -15.77 22.00
C VAL A 137 -12.51 -14.81 22.46
N PRO A 138 -11.26 -15.26 22.67
CA PRO A 138 -10.15 -14.36 22.95
C PRO A 138 -9.95 -13.34 21.84
N LEU A 139 -9.38 -12.18 22.17
CA LEU A 139 -8.89 -11.28 21.12
C LEU A 139 -7.74 -11.96 20.40
N ALA A 140 -7.71 -11.85 19.06
CA ALA A 140 -6.58 -12.32 18.28
C ALA A 140 -5.29 -11.69 18.79
N ARG A 141 -4.21 -12.47 18.75
CA ARG A 141 -2.87 -11.95 19.01
C ARG A 141 -2.54 -10.92 17.94
N CYS A 142 -2.24 -9.70 18.37
CA CYS A 142 -1.77 -8.64 17.49
C CYS A 142 -0.25 -8.63 17.50
N ASP A 143 0.38 -8.90 16.35
CA ASP A 143 1.83 -8.76 16.20
C ASP A 143 2.13 -7.38 15.61
N GLY A 144 2.83 -6.56 16.40
CA GLY A 144 3.21 -5.17 16.05
C GLY A 144 2.44 -4.11 16.83
N GLU A 145 2.99 -2.90 16.85
CA GLU A 145 2.40 -1.76 17.55
C GLU A 145 1.58 -0.88 16.59
N ASP A 146 0.41 -0.43 17.06
CA ASP A 146 -0.34 0.62 16.38
C ASP A 146 0.38 1.95 16.57
N VAL A 147 1.12 2.37 15.54
CA VAL A 147 1.76 3.69 15.53
C VAL A 147 0.77 4.74 15.00
N PRO A 148 0.64 5.92 15.65
CA PRO A 148 -0.24 6.99 15.18
C PRO A 148 0.04 7.34 13.72
N MET A 149 -1.03 7.48 12.93
CA MET A 149 -0.94 7.85 11.52
C MET A 149 -0.65 9.34 11.34
N VAL A 150 -0.98 10.16 12.35
CA VAL A 150 -0.84 11.62 12.37
C VAL A 150 0.04 12.04 13.53
N GLY A 151 0.87 13.07 13.31
CA GLY A 151 1.66 13.71 14.35
C GLY A 151 0.99 15.00 14.88
N PRO A 152 1.58 15.65 15.89
CA PRO A 152 0.99 16.85 16.50
C PRO A 152 0.80 18.02 15.53
N ALA A 153 1.68 18.17 14.53
CA ALA A 153 1.56 19.24 13.53
C ALA A 153 0.37 19.01 12.59
N GLU A 154 0.14 17.75 12.20
CA GLU A 154 -0.98 17.33 11.37
C GLU A 154 -2.30 17.47 12.12
N GLU A 155 -2.34 17.03 13.39
CA GLU A 155 -3.51 17.13 14.27
C GLU A 155 -3.95 18.59 14.46
N ARG A 156 -2.99 19.50 14.69
CA ARG A 156 -3.24 20.93 14.91
C ARG A 156 -4.09 21.57 13.81
N ILE A 157 -3.83 21.20 12.54
CA ILE A 157 -4.53 21.78 11.38
C ILE A 157 -5.60 20.84 10.81
N GLY A 158 -5.82 19.67 11.40
CA GLY A 158 -6.78 18.68 10.91
C GLY A 158 -6.37 17.99 9.60
N LEU A 159 -5.07 17.80 9.35
CA LEU A 159 -4.55 17.11 8.18
C LEU A 159 -4.43 15.59 8.43
N ASP A 160 -5.53 14.86 8.28
CA ASP A 160 -5.61 13.42 8.64
C ASP A 160 -5.94 12.47 7.47
N ARG A 161 -6.40 12.99 6.33
CA ARG A 161 -6.80 12.15 5.19
C ARG A 161 -5.61 11.91 4.26
N PRO A 162 -5.32 10.65 3.85
CA PRO A 162 -4.34 10.38 2.82
C PRO A 162 -4.59 11.17 1.52
N ALA A 163 -5.86 11.39 1.16
CA ALA A 163 -6.25 12.17 0.00
C ALA A 163 -5.88 13.67 0.10
N ASN A 164 -5.48 14.16 1.26
CA ASN A 164 -4.97 15.52 1.49
C ASN A 164 -3.45 15.49 1.72
N VAL A 165 -2.88 14.41 2.26
CA VAL A 165 -1.43 14.33 2.51
C VAL A 165 -0.63 14.00 1.25
N TYR A 166 -1.02 12.97 0.49
CA TYR A 166 -0.26 12.56 -0.69
C TYR A 166 -0.18 13.62 -1.81
N PRO A 167 -1.16 14.51 -2.01
CA PRO A 167 -1.00 15.67 -2.88
C PRO A 167 0.11 16.65 -2.45
N LEU A 168 0.43 16.77 -1.16
CA LEU A 168 1.58 17.57 -0.71
C LEU A 168 2.89 16.97 -1.22
N PHE A 169 3.02 15.65 -1.22
CA PHE A 169 4.18 14.97 -1.81
C PHE A 169 4.23 15.16 -3.33
N GLU A 170 3.07 15.17 -4.00
CA GLU A 170 2.97 15.42 -5.44
C GLU A 170 3.44 16.82 -5.82
N GLN A 171 2.94 17.84 -5.11
CA GLN A 171 3.38 19.21 -5.31
C GLN A 171 4.87 19.36 -5.00
N ALA A 172 5.39 18.71 -3.98
CA ALA A 172 6.83 18.72 -3.69
C ALA A 172 7.66 18.06 -4.81
N LEU A 173 7.19 16.96 -5.40
CA LEU A 173 7.83 16.32 -6.56
C LEU A 173 7.87 17.27 -7.77
N ARG A 174 6.75 17.91 -8.09
CA ARG A 174 6.67 18.91 -9.17
C ARG A 174 7.64 20.07 -8.95
N ILE A 175 7.63 20.65 -7.75
CA ILE A 175 8.47 21.82 -7.39
C ILE A 175 9.94 21.44 -7.50
N ALA A 176 10.33 20.29 -6.94
CA ALA A 176 11.71 19.79 -7.02
C ALA A 176 12.17 19.51 -8.46
N ALA A 177 11.26 19.09 -9.34
CA ALA A 177 11.54 18.88 -10.76
C ALA A 177 11.53 20.18 -11.59
N GLY A 178 11.11 21.32 -11.02
CA GLY A 178 10.94 22.58 -11.75
C GLY A 178 9.86 22.51 -12.85
N GLU A 179 8.91 21.58 -12.72
CA GLU A 179 7.88 21.35 -13.73
C GLU A 179 6.74 22.37 -13.63
N LYS A 180 6.23 22.80 -14.79
CA LYS A 180 4.98 23.55 -14.86
C LYS A 180 3.82 22.66 -14.42
N ILE A 181 2.83 23.27 -13.77
CA ILE A 181 1.64 22.61 -13.23
C ILE A 181 0.98 21.66 -14.24
N ASP A 182 0.62 22.15 -15.43
CA ASP A 182 -0.12 21.34 -16.41
C ASP A 182 0.73 20.26 -17.07
N ASP A 183 2.04 20.48 -17.22
CA ASP A 183 2.95 19.48 -17.77
C ASP A 183 3.11 18.32 -16.78
N HIS A 184 3.25 18.63 -15.48
CA HIS A 184 3.26 17.63 -14.42
C HIS A 184 1.95 16.82 -14.38
N ARG A 185 0.81 17.50 -14.37
CA ARG A 185 -0.53 16.87 -14.36
C ARG A 185 -0.74 15.93 -15.55
N ARG A 186 -0.29 16.33 -16.75
CA ARG A 186 -0.32 15.47 -17.94
C ARG A 186 0.55 14.23 -17.76
N ARG A 187 1.80 14.40 -17.32
CA ARG A 187 2.76 13.31 -17.09
C ARG A 187 2.23 12.27 -16.10
N ILE A 188 1.61 12.71 -15.01
CA ILE A 188 1.08 11.79 -13.99
C ILE A 188 -0.23 11.12 -14.46
N GLY A 189 -0.99 11.79 -15.33
CA GLY A 189 -2.11 11.17 -16.05
C GLY A 189 -1.67 10.05 -16.99
N GLU A 190 -0.55 10.23 -17.70
CA GLU A 190 0.05 9.21 -18.56
C GLU A 190 0.60 8.02 -17.75
N LEU A 191 1.29 8.29 -16.64
CA LEU A 191 1.70 7.25 -15.69
C LEU A 191 0.51 6.42 -15.25
N TRP A 192 -0.58 7.06 -14.85
CA TRP A 192 -1.75 6.37 -14.34
C TRP A 192 -2.53 5.63 -15.46
N SER A 193 -2.50 6.12 -16.70
CA SER A 193 -3.08 5.41 -17.85
C SER A 193 -2.33 4.10 -18.15
N ARG A 194 -1.00 4.05 -17.94
CA ARG A 194 -0.22 2.80 -18.02
C ARG A 194 -0.64 1.78 -16.95
N PHE A 195 -0.90 2.24 -15.73
CA PHE A 195 -1.45 1.38 -14.67
C PHE A 195 -2.84 0.85 -15.04
N ASN A 196 -3.70 1.69 -15.60
CA ASN A 196 -5.00 1.25 -16.10
C ASN A 196 -4.88 0.19 -17.21
N ALA A 197 -3.94 0.34 -18.14
CA ALA A 197 -3.73 -0.64 -19.21
C ALA A 197 -3.44 -2.04 -18.64
N VAL A 198 -2.60 -2.15 -17.60
CA VAL A 198 -2.36 -3.42 -16.91
C VAL A 198 -3.64 -3.95 -16.23
N ALA A 199 -4.43 -3.07 -15.61
CA ALA A 199 -5.68 -3.45 -14.96
C ALA A 199 -6.73 -4.01 -15.92
N VAL A 200 -6.78 -3.55 -17.17
CA VAL A 200 -7.75 -4.02 -18.19
C VAL A 200 -7.63 -5.54 -18.39
N ASP A 201 -6.39 -6.03 -18.47
CA ASP A 201 -6.09 -7.44 -18.72
C ASP A 201 -6.10 -8.29 -17.45
N ASN A 202 -5.96 -7.68 -16.27
CA ASN A 202 -6.03 -8.39 -14.99
C ASN A 202 -7.49 -8.84 -14.67
N PRO A 203 -7.80 -10.15 -14.60
CA PRO A 203 -9.15 -10.64 -14.28
C PRO A 203 -9.62 -10.26 -12.87
N HIS A 204 -8.70 -10.02 -11.94
CA HIS A 204 -8.97 -9.62 -10.57
C HIS A 204 -9.15 -8.11 -10.41
N ALA A 205 -8.79 -7.30 -11.40
CA ALA A 205 -8.90 -5.85 -11.29
C ALA A 205 -10.36 -5.36 -11.26
N TRP A 206 -10.65 -4.40 -10.39
CA TRP A 206 -12.01 -3.90 -10.19
C TRP A 206 -12.52 -3.06 -11.37
N ILE A 207 -11.68 -2.14 -11.87
CA ILE A 207 -11.95 -1.29 -13.02
C ILE A 207 -11.10 -1.79 -14.18
N ARG A 208 -11.76 -2.44 -15.15
CA ARG A 208 -11.13 -3.02 -16.35
C ARG A 208 -11.49 -2.29 -17.63
N GLN A 209 -12.11 -1.12 -17.49
CA GLN A 209 -12.39 -0.24 -18.62
C GLN A 209 -11.10 0.55 -18.96
N PRO A 210 -10.70 0.62 -20.24
CA PRO A 210 -9.64 1.51 -20.67
C PRO A 210 -9.99 2.97 -20.37
N VAL A 211 -9.05 3.71 -19.79
CA VAL A 211 -9.17 5.14 -19.49
C VAL A 211 -7.92 5.87 -19.98
N SER A 212 -8.11 6.88 -20.81
CA SER A 212 -7.02 7.69 -21.33
C SER A 212 -6.39 8.58 -20.26
N ALA A 213 -5.14 8.99 -20.48
CA ALA A 213 -4.46 9.95 -19.61
C ALA A 213 -5.27 11.24 -19.39
N VAL A 214 -5.87 11.79 -20.45
CA VAL A 214 -6.68 13.02 -20.41
C VAL A 214 -7.90 12.84 -19.51
N GLU A 215 -8.62 11.72 -19.64
CA GLU A 215 -9.76 11.41 -18.78
C GLU A 215 -9.37 11.21 -17.31
N ILE A 216 -8.13 10.79 -17.04
CA ILE A 216 -7.62 10.61 -15.68
C ILE A 216 -7.24 11.94 -15.04
N TRP A 217 -6.46 12.80 -15.70
CA TRP A 217 -5.96 14.02 -15.03
C TRP A 217 -6.92 15.21 -15.10
N GLN A 218 -7.84 15.24 -16.08
CA GLN A 218 -8.84 16.29 -16.18
C GLN A 218 -10.10 15.97 -15.37
N PRO A 219 -10.68 16.97 -14.67
CA PRO A 219 -11.94 16.78 -13.98
C PRO A 219 -13.09 16.57 -14.97
N GLY A 220 -14.03 15.69 -14.60
CA GLY A 220 -15.23 15.44 -15.39
C GLY A 220 -16.36 14.82 -14.56
N PRO A 221 -17.54 14.55 -15.15
CA PRO A 221 -18.74 14.14 -14.41
C PRO A 221 -18.57 12.87 -13.56
N LYS A 222 -17.69 11.94 -13.99
CA LYS A 222 -17.36 10.70 -13.27
C LYS A 222 -16.00 10.74 -12.57
N ASN A 223 -15.24 11.81 -12.76
CA ASN A 223 -13.88 12.00 -12.30
C ASN A 223 -13.69 13.40 -11.69
N ARG A 224 -14.46 13.74 -10.66
CA ARG A 224 -14.34 15.04 -9.98
C ARG A 224 -12.98 15.23 -9.33
N MET A 225 -12.61 16.47 -9.04
CA MET A 225 -11.49 16.79 -8.14
C MET A 225 -11.74 16.23 -6.73
N ILE A 226 -10.68 15.73 -6.09
CA ILE A 226 -10.70 15.32 -4.68
C ILE A 226 -9.91 16.34 -3.88
N SER A 227 -8.64 16.51 -4.24
CA SER A 227 -7.72 17.49 -3.70
C SER A 227 -6.76 17.85 -4.81
N TRP A 228 -6.49 19.12 -5.02
CA TRP A 228 -5.52 19.54 -6.03
C TRP A 228 -4.15 18.91 -5.76
N PRO A 229 -3.48 18.25 -6.73
CA PRO A 229 -3.80 18.19 -8.17
C PRO A 229 -4.56 16.92 -8.61
N TYR A 230 -5.01 16.09 -7.69
CA TYR A 230 -5.65 14.79 -7.95
C TYR A 230 -7.16 14.83 -8.15
N THR A 231 -7.57 14.27 -9.28
CA THR A 231 -8.94 13.83 -9.55
C THR A 231 -9.22 12.49 -8.84
N LYS A 232 -10.49 12.07 -8.84
CA LYS A 232 -10.93 10.80 -8.26
C LYS A 232 -10.18 9.59 -8.82
N LEU A 233 -9.84 9.58 -10.11
CA LEU A 233 -9.11 8.49 -10.76
C LEU A 233 -7.61 8.51 -10.46
N MET A 234 -7.09 9.49 -9.71
CA MET A 234 -5.71 9.51 -9.20
C MET A 234 -5.64 9.13 -7.72
N ASN A 235 -6.74 8.63 -7.15
CA ASN A 235 -6.85 8.18 -5.77
C ASN A 235 -7.07 6.66 -5.73
N SER A 236 -6.67 6.02 -4.65
CA SER A 236 -6.96 4.60 -4.39
C SER A 236 -8.48 4.33 -4.38
N ASN A 237 -8.88 3.16 -4.90
CA ASN A 237 -10.28 2.76 -4.95
C ASN A 237 -10.59 1.73 -3.84
N ASN A 238 -11.04 2.22 -2.69
CA ASN A 238 -11.51 1.37 -1.59
C ASN A 238 -12.97 0.92 -1.72
N MET A 239 -13.66 1.27 -2.81
CA MET A 239 -15.06 0.89 -3.05
C MET A 239 -15.13 -0.49 -3.73
N VAL A 240 -14.53 -1.48 -3.08
CA VAL A 240 -14.40 -2.86 -3.58
C VAL A 240 -14.85 -3.88 -2.55
N ASP A 241 -15.21 -5.06 -3.05
CA ASP A 241 -15.35 -6.28 -2.25
C ASP A 241 -14.33 -7.30 -2.78
N GLN A 242 -13.15 -7.38 -2.15
CA GLN A 242 -12.00 -8.16 -2.61
C GLN A 242 -11.29 -8.86 -1.46
N ALA A 243 -10.76 -10.05 -1.71
CA ALA A 243 -9.91 -10.77 -0.77
C ALA A 243 -8.81 -11.54 -1.50
N ALA A 244 -7.70 -11.77 -0.80
CA ALA A 244 -6.58 -12.58 -1.27
C ALA A 244 -6.11 -13.51 -0.15
N ALA A 245 -5.44 -14.59 -0.54
CA ALA A 245 -4.82 -15.56 0.36
C ALA A 245 -3.49 -16.03 -0.22
N LEU A 246 -2.52 -16.22 0.65
CA LEU A 246 -1.19 -16.77 0.35
C LEU A 246 -0.90 -17.91 1.32
N VAL A 247 -0.38 -19.03 0.84
CA VAL A 247 0.00 -20.19 1.67
C VAL A 247 1.48 -20.47 1.49
N LEU A 248 2.22 -20.39 2.59
CA LEU A 248 3.67 -20.62 2.64
C LEU A 248 3.98 -21.85 3.49
N THR A 249 5.01 -22.58 3.11
CA THR A 249 5.53 -23.70 3.88
C THR A 249 7.00 -23.96 3.55
N SER A 250 7.62 -24.98 4.12
CA SER A 250 8.97 -25.43 3.74
C SER A 250 8.94 -26.29 2.48
N VAL A 251 10.03 -26.36 1.72
CA VAL A 251 10.17 -27.28 0.58
C VAL A 251 9.88 -28.74 0.95
N GLN A 252 10.33 -29.18 2.13
CA GLN A 252 10.05 -30.52 2.65
C GLN A 252 8.54 -30.74 2.78
N THR A 253 7.87 -29.86 3.51
CA THR A 253 6.42 -29.95 3.74
C THR A 253 5.62 -29.83 2.45
N ALA A 254 6.02 -28.95 1.52
CA ALA A 254 5.40 -28.85 0.21
C ALA A 254 5.49 -30.17 -0.58
N THR A 255 6.64 -30.85 -0.49
CA THR A 255 6.87 -32.17 -1.10
C THR A 255 6.03 -33.25 -0.44
N ASP A 256 5.98 -33.29 0.90
CA ASP A 256 5.21 -34.28 1.67
C ASP A 256 3.70 -34.11 1.46
N LEU A 257 3.25 -32.86 1.33
CA LEU A 257 1.90 -32.51 0.92
C LEU A 257 1.67 -32.71 -0.57
N GLY A 258 2.64 -33.18 -1.36
CA GLY A 258 2.47 -33.47 -2.79
C GLY A 258 2.01 -32.27 -3.62
N VAL A 259 2.45 -31.05 -3.27
CA VAL A 259 2.21 -29.85 -4.07
C VAL A 259 3.16 -29.89 -5.28
N PRO A 260 2.67 -29.73 -6.52
CA PRO A 260 3.52 -29.78 -7.70
C PRO A 260 4.58 -28.67 -7.70
N SER A 261 5.86 -29.03 -7.82
CA SER A 261 6.96 -28.06 -7.74
C SER A 261 6.99 -26.99 -8.83
N HIS A 262 6.28 -27.20 -9.94
CA HIS A 262 6.16 -26.20 -10.99
C HIS A 262 5.23 -25.03 -10.63
N THR A 263 4.47 -25.12 -9.53
CA THR A 263 3.62 -24.02 -9.01
C THR A 263 4.29 -23.25 -7.89
N TRP A 264 5.52 -23.60 -7.53
CA TRP A 264 6.24 -23.02 -6.40
C TRP A 264 6.86 -21.68 -6.76
N VAL A 265 6.72 -20.71 -5.86
CA VAL A 265 7.40 -19.42 -5.93
C VAL A 265 8.19 -19.21 -4.65
N PHE A 266 9.46 -18.88 -4.79
CA PHE A 266 10.37 -18.68 -3.69
C PHE A 266 10.52 -17.18 -3.40
N PRO A 267 10.16 -16.73 -2.19
CA PRO A 267 10.71 -15.50 -1.64
C PRO A 267 12.23 -15.61 -1.64
N GLN A 268 12.90 -14.67 -2.30
CA GLN A 268 14.36 -14.61 -2.41
C GLN A 268 14.94 -13.83 -1.22
N ALA A 269 14.37 -12.66 -0.96
CA ALA A 269 14.72 -11.82 0.17
C ALA A 269 13.57 -10.87 0.51
N GLY A 270 13.64 -10.27 1.69
CA GLY A 270 12.76 -9.18 2.09
C GLY A 270 13.45 -8.21 3.05
N THR A 271 12.88 -7.02 3.19
CA THR A 271 13.35 -6.03 4.16
C THR A 271 12.19 -5.22 4.69
N ASP A 272 12.35 -4.63 5.86
CA ASP A 272 11.40 -3.69 6.46
C ASP A 272 12.12 -2.43 6.94
N ALA A 273 11.46 -1.27 6.84
CA ALA A 273 11.93 0.01 7.36
C ALA A 273 10.78 1.03 7.42
N HIS A 274 10.99 2.16 8.07
CA HIS A 274 10.08 3.30 8.04
C HIS A 274 10.80 4.65 7.96
N ASP A 275 10.17 5.59 7.25
CA ASP A 275 10.49 7.03 7.32
C ASP A 275 10.03 7.62 8.66
N THR A 276 10.19 8.93 8.85
CA THR A 276 9.62 9.65 9.99
C THR A 276 8.10 9.47 10.07
N TYR A 277 7.57 9.24 11.27
CA TYR A 277 6.13 9.06 11.48
C TYR A 277 5.34 10.32 11.14
N ALA A 278 5.79 11.49 11.60
CA ALA A 278 5.23 12.78 11.20
C ALA A 278 5.83 13.24 9.86
N ILE A 279 4.98 13.71 8.95
CA ILE A 279 5.41 14.20 7.63
C ILE A 279 6.21 15.50 7.78
N ALA A 280 5.92 16.27 8.83
CA ALA A 280 6.61 17.51 9.13
C ALA A 280 8.11 17.30 9.38
N ASN A 281 8.52 16.10 9.83
CA ASN A 281 9.91 15.78 10.13
C ASN A 281 10.72 15.22 8.95
N ARG A 282 10.10 14.93 7.80
CA ARG A 282 10.84 14.46 6.62
C ARG A 282 11.89 15.50 6.20
N ALA A 283 13.12 15.10 5.87
CA ALA A 283 14.08 16.07 5.32
C ALA A 283 13.48 16.78 4.10
N GLU A 284 13.03 15.98 3.14
CA GLU A 284 12.36 16.41 1.92
C GLU A 284 11.04 15.63 1.72
N LEU A 285 9.97 16.33 1.33
CA LEU A 285 8.64 15.73 1.16
C LEU A 285 8.53 14.83 -0.09
N HIS A 286 9.43 15.00 -1.06
CA HIS A 286 9.44 14.28 -2.34
C HIS A 286 10.45 13.11 -2.36
N ARG A 287 10.99 12.72 -1.20
CA ARG A 287 12.01 11.68 -1.04
C ARG A 287 11.62 10.69 0.06
N SER A 288 12.21 9.50 0.00
CA SER A 288 12.07 8.46 1.03
C SER A 288 13.39 7.71 1.20
N PRO A 289 14.22 8.09 2.19
CA PRO A 289 15.41 7.33 2.54
C PRO A 289 15.09 5.88 2.91
N ALA A 290 13.93 5.62 3.54
CA ALA A 290 13.51 4.26 3.86
C ALA A 290 13.32 3.39 2.62
N ILE A 291 12.63 3.89 1.57
CA ILE A 291 12.48 3.14 0.31
C ILE A 291 13.84 2.90 -0.34
N ARG A 292 14.69 3.93 -0.39
CA ARG A 292 16.02 3.83 -1.03
C ARG A 292 16.88 2.76 -0.37
N ILE A 293 16.98 2.79 0.96
CA ILE A 293 17.85 1.90 1.74
C ILE A 293 17.28 0.48 1.76
N ALA A 294 16.01 0.31 2.13
CA ALA A 294 15.39 -1.01 2.21
C ALA A 294 15.27 -1.66 0.83
N GLY A 295 14.90 -0.91 -0.20
CA GLY A 295 14.83 -1.42 -1.57
C GLY A 295 16.19 -1.90 -2.10
N ALA A 296 17.24 -1.09 -1.94
CA ALA A 296 18.59 -1.49 -2.32
C ALA A 296 19.05 -2.74 -1.55
N ARG A 297 18.77 -2.79 -0.24
CA ARG A 297 19.13 -3.95 0.59
C ARG A 297 18.38 -5.22 0.20
N ALA A 298 17.10 -5.12 -0.15
CA ALA A 298 16.32 -6.28 -0.61
C ALA A 298 16.88 -6.86 -1.92
N LEU A 299 17.33 -6.01 -2.85
CA LEU A 299 17.98 -6.47 -4.09
C LEU A 299 19.33 -7.13 -3.80
N GLU A 300 20.16 -6.51 -2.94
CA GLU A 300 21.45 -7.07 -2.53
C GLU A 300 21.29 -8.45 -1.88
N LEU A 301 20.35 -8.58 -0.93
CA LEU A 301 20.06 -9.84 -0.25
C LEU A 301 19.54 -10.93 -1.21
N ALA A 302 18.86 -10.53 -2.29
CA ALA A 302 18.40 -11.43 -3.35
C ALA A 302 19.49 -11.76 -4.39
N GLY A 303 20.72 -11.24 -4.22
CA GLY A 303 21.81 -11.43 -5.18
C GLY A 303 21.59 -10.71 -6.51
N VAL A 304 20.83 -9.61 -6.50
CA VAL A 304 20.55 -8.76 -7.66
C VAL A 304 21.46 -7.53 -7.60
N GLY A 305 22.36 -7.39 -8.56
CA GLY A 305 23.35 -6.29 -8.59
C GLY A 305 22.80 -5.00 -9.20
N ASP A 306 21.84 -5.13 -10.10
CA ASP A 306 21.18 -4.01 -10.79
C ASP A 306 19.65 -4.21 -10.82
N ILE A 307 18.88 -3.16 -10.52
CA ILE A 307 17.42 -3.15 -10.65
C ILE A 307 16.96 -3.52 -12.08
N ALA A 308 17.80 -3.31 -13.10
CA ALA A 308 17.53 -3.74 -14.47
C ALA A 308 17.35 -5.27 -14.62
N GLU A 309 17.86 -6.07 -13.69
CA GLU A 309 17.67 -7.53 -13.66
C GLU A 309 16.29 -7.97 -13.13
N ILE A 310 15.50 -7.04 -12.59
CA ILE A 310 14.12 -7.32 -12.17
C ILE A 310 13.18 -7.18 -13.37
N ASP A 311 12.53 -8.28 -13.73
CA ASP A 311 11.65 -8.36 -14.90
C ASP A 311 10.25 -7.79 -14.63
N HIS A 312 9.74 -8.00 -13.42
CA HIS A 312 8.39 -7.61 -13.03
C HIS A 312 8.41 -6.78 -11.76
N VAL A 313 7.65 -5.69 -11.74
CA VAL A 313 7.58 -4.79 -10.60
C VAL A 313 6.12 -4.52 -10.27
N ASP A 314 5.81 -4.50 -8.98
CA ASP A 314 4.59 -3.86 -8.51
C ASP A 314 4.90 -2.88 -7.38
N LEU A 315 4.86 -1.60 -7.74
CA LEU A 315 5.03 -0.51 -6.80
C LEU A 315 3.68 -0.20 -6.12
N TYR A 316 3.70 -0.11 -4.80
CA TYR A 316 2.52 0.32 -4.05
C TYR A 316 2.02 1.69 -4.55
N SER A 317 0.75 1.75 -4.93
CA SER A 317 0.22 2.79 -5.83
C SER A 317 -1.07 3.44 -5.33
N CYS A 318 -1.12 3.82 -4.05
CA CYS A 318 -2.29 4.52 -3.50
C CYS A 318 -2.55 5.87 -4.20
N PHE A 319 -1.48 6.52 -4.65
CA PHE A 319 -1.46 7.80 -5.36
C PHE A 319 -0.25 7.86 -6.31
N PRO A 320 -0.28 8.68 -7.39
CA PRO A 320 0.87 8.92 -8.27
C PRO A 320 2.16 9.26 -7.54
N SER A 321 2.11 10.13 -6.52
CA SER A 321 3.28 10.54 -5.73
C SER A 321 4.00 9.35 -5.09
N ALA A 322 3.26 8.35 -4.58
CA ALA A 322 3.86 7.17 -3.97
C ALA A 322 4.71 6.38 -4.99
N VAL A 323 4.16 6.21 -6.19
CA VAL A 323 4.83 5.52 -7.30
C VAL A 323 6.05 6.31 -7.77
N GLN A 324 5.91 7.63 -7.92
CA GLN A 324 7.01 8.49 -8.37
C GLN A 324 8.17 8.49 -7.37
N VAL A 325 7.90 8.65 -6.07
CA VAL A 325 8.93 8.56 -5.03
C VAL A 325 9.60 7.19 -5.05
N ALA A 326 8.81 6.11 -5.06
CA ALA A 326 9.37 4.76 -5.04
C ALA A 326 10.21 4.46 -6.29
N ALA A 327 9.72 4.84 -7.47
CA ALA A 327 10.44 4.64 -8.72
C ALA A 327 11.76 5.42 -8.73
N ALA A 328 11.76 6.68 -8.30
CA ALA A 328 12.96 7.50 -8.22
C ALA A 328 14.01 6.92 -7.24
N GLU A 329 13.59 6.50 -6.05
CA GLU A 329 14.51 5.96 -5.04
C GLU A 329 15.06 4.57 -5.40
N LEU A 330 14.34 3.80 -6.23
CA LEU A 330 14.77 2.48 -6.73
C LEU A 330 15.49 2.53 -8.08
N GLY A 331 15.56 3.70 -8.73
CA GLY A 331 16.16 3.85 -10.06
C GLY A 331 15.31 3.27 -11.21
N LEU A 332 13.98 3.26 -11.06
CA LEU A 332 13.04 2.81 -12.08
C LEU A 332 12.50 3.99 -12.92
N PRO A 333 12.60 3.95 -14.25
CA PRO A 333 11.94 4.95 -15.09
C PRO A 333 10.41 4.84 -14.98
N THR A 334 9.72 5.98 -14.93
CA THR A 334 8.25 6.00 -14.79
C THR A 334 7.49 5.81 -16.11
N ASP A 335 8.20 5.88 -17.23
CA ASP A 335 7.69 5.85 -18.60
C ASP A 335 8.26 4.71 -19.44
N ASP A 336 8.97 3.75 -18.82
CA ASP A 336 9.46 2.55 -19.50
C ASP A 336 8.28 1.70 -20.02
N PRO A 337 8.08 1.60 -21.35
CA PRO A 337 6.99 0.81 -21.90
C PRO A 337 7.26 -0.70 -21.83
N ALA A 338 8.52 -1.12 -21.67
CA ALA A 338 8.89 -2.53 -21.60
C ALA A 338 8.69 -3.12 -20.20
N ARG A 339 8.69 -2.27 -19.17
CA ARG A 339 8.52 -2.67 -17.77
C ARG A 339 7.52 -1.78 -17.03
N PRO A 340 6.22 -2.12 -17.10
CA PRO A 340 5.21 -1.48 -16.28
C PRO A 340 5.59 -1.54 -14.78
N LEU A 341 5.31 -0.46 -14.04
CA LEU A 341 5.57 -0.37 -12.59
C LEU A 341 4.49 -1.07 -11.74
N THR A 342 3.65 -1.90 -12.37
CA THR A 342 2.63 -2.71 -11.72
C THR A 342 2.38 -3.98 -12.50
N VAL A 343 2.09 -5.06 -11.79
CA VAL A 343 1.55 -6.30 -12.35
C VAL A 343 0.04 -6.41 -12.15
N THR A 344 -0.50 -5.63 -11.21
CA THR A 344 -1.92 -5.66 -10.85
C THR A 344 -2.76 -4.60 -11.56
N GLY A 345 -2.16 -3.48 -11.91
CA GLY A 345 -2.84 -2.27 -12.39
C GLY A 345 -3.11 -1.22 -11.31
N GLY A 346 -2.55 -1.40 -10.10
CA GLY A 346 -2.56 -0.41 -9.02
C GLY A 346 -3.86 -0.21 -8.24
N LEU A 347 -3.77 0.44 -7.07
CA LEU A 347 -4.90 0.55 -6.13
C LEU A 347 -6.12 1.28 -6.68
N THR A 348 -5.95 2.17 -7.67
CA THR A 348 -7.09 2.82 -8.33
C THR A 348 -7.89 1.83 -9.16
N PHE A 349 -7.23 1.03 -10.01
CA PHE A 349 -7.90 0.24 -11.02
C PHE A 349 -8.04 -1.22 -10.62
N ALA A 350 -6.99 -1.84 -10.10
CA ALA A 350 -7.05 -3.18 -9.52
C ALA A 350 -8.04 -3.25 -8.35
N GLY A 351 -8.16 -2.14 -7.62
CA GLY A 351 -8.91 -2.03 -6.38
C GLY A 351 -7.98 -2.05 -5.18
N GLY A 352 -8.29 -1.25 -4.17
CA GLY A 352 -7.52 -1.12 -2.94
C GLY A 352 -8.36 -1.54 -1.74
N PRO A 353 -8.43 -2.84 -1.39
CA PRO A 353 -9.13 -3.32 -0.19
C PRO A 353 -8.37 -2.92 1.07
N TRP A 354 -8.33 -1.61 1.34
CA TRP A 354 -7.62 -0.95 2.43
C TRP A 354 -6.19 -1.47 2.60
N ASN A 355 -5.94 -2.26 3.64
CA ASN A 355 -4.61 -2.75 3.99
C ASN A 355 -4.14 -3.91 3.09
N ASN A 356 -5.05 -4.57 2.35
CA ASN A 356 -4.76 -5.86 1.73
C ASN A 356 -4.38 -5.83 0.24
N TYR A 357 -4.15 -4.65 -0.35
CA TYR A 357 -3.76 -4.56 -1.77
C TYR A 357 -2.50 -5.40 -2.08
N VAL A 358 -1.46 -5.32 -1.26
CA VAL A 358 -0.18 -5.97 -1.55
C VAL A 358 -0.29 -7.49 -1.58
N MET A 359 -1.26 -8.08 -0.88
CA MET A 359 -1.50 -9.52 -0.97
C MET A 359 -1.99 -9.93 -2.37
N HIS A 360 -2.83 -9.10 -3.01
CA HIS A 360 -3.22 -9.29 -4.42
C HIS A 360 -2.02 -9.12 -5.36
N SER A 361 -1.12 -8.20 -5.02
CA SER A 361 0.11 -7.97 -5.77
C SER A 361 1.05 -9.18 -5.74
N ILE A 362 1.30 -9.74 -4.55
CA ILE A 362 2.11 -10.95 -4.39
C ILE A 362 1.46 -12.15 -5.10
N ALA A 363 0.13 -12.31 -5.00
CA ALA A 363 -0.58 -13.40 -5.69
C ALA A 363 -0.47 -13.29 -7.22
N THR A 364 -0.67 -12.09 -7.77
CA THR A 364 -0.55 -11.83 -9.21
C THR A 364 0.90 -12.00 -9.70
N MET A 365 1.87 -11.56 -8.90
CA MET A 365 3.29 -11.77 -9.17
C MET A 365 3.64 -13.26 -9.21
N ALA A 366 3.11 -14.06 -8.27
CA ALA A 366 3.34 -15.49 -8.24
C ALA A 366 2.78 -16.19 -9.49
N GLU A 367 1.56 -15.84 -9.91
CA GLU A 367 0.96 -16.32 -11.16
C GLU A 367 1.83 -16.02 -12.38
N LEU A 368 2.34 -14.78 -12.47
CA LEU A 368 3.21 -14.34 -13.57
C LEU A 368 4.55 -15.07 -13.57
N LEU A 369 5.18 -15.24 -12.42
CA LEU A 369 6.47 -15.93 -12.29
C LEU A 369 6.35 -17.42 -12.62
N VAL A 370 5.27 -18.09 -12.21
CA VAL A 370 5.01 -19.48 -12.59
C VAL A 370 4.77 -19.62 -14.10
N ALA A 371 4.06 -18.66 -14.70
CA ALA A 371 3.88 -18.62 -16.16
C ALA A 371 5.18 -18.29 -16.92
N ASN A 372 6.16 -17.66 -16.26
CA ASN A 372 7.43 -17.24 -16.85
C ASN A 372 8.63 -17.64 -15.96
N PRO A 373 8.94 -18.95 -15.84
CA PRO A 373 9.98 -19.41 -14.93
C PRO A 373 11.36 -18.81 -15.22
N GLY A 374 12.13 -18.56 -14.16
CA GLY A 374 13.46 -17.95 -14.25
C GLY A 374 13.47 -16.42 -14.24
N ARG A 375 12.30 -15.78 -14.33
CA ARG A 375 12.13 -14.34 -14.12
C ARG A 375 12.15 -13.98 -12.63
N ARG A 376 12.39 -12.71 -12.34
CA ARG A 376 12.37 -12.13 -10.98
C ARG A 376 11.33 -11.02 -10.85
N GLY A 377 10.66 -11.02 -9.71
CA GLY A 377 9.64 -10.04 -9.35
C GLY A 377 10.04 -9.22 -8.13
N LEU A 378 9.77 -7.91 -8.14
CA LEU A 378 9.88 -7.03 -6.98
C LEU A 378 8.50 -6.53 -6.58
N ILE A 379 8.19 -6.68 -5.29
CA ILE A 379 7.01 -6.10 -4.65
C ILE A 379 7.46 -5.02 -3.68
N THR A 380 6.82 -3.85 -3.73
CA THR A 380 6.94 -2.82 -2.70
C THR A 380 5.60 -2.65 -1.98
N ALA A 381 5.68 -2.44 -0.68
CA ALA A 381 4.51 -2.35 0.18
C ALA A 381 4.65 -1.11 1.05
N ASN A 382 3.63 -0.25 1.05
CA ASN A 382 3.65 1.02 1.76
C ASN A 382 2.45 1.17 2.71
N GLY A 383 2.71 1.68 3.91
CA GLY A 383 1.71 1.98 4.94
C GLY A 383 1.84 3.41 5.46
N GLY A 384 0.70 4.03 5.79
CA GLY A 384 0.65 5.42 6.25
C GLY A 384 0.84 6.44 5.12
N TYR A 385 1.60 7.50 5.37
CA TYR A 385 1.87 8.59 4.42
C TYR A 385 3.30 8.46 3.88
N LEU A 386 3.56 7.43 3.06
CA LEU A 386 4.92 7.00 2.69
C LEU A 386 5.76 6.59 3.91
N THR A 387 5.13 6.15 5.00
CA THR A 387 5.80 6.02 6.30
C THR A 387 6.46 4.66 6.47
N LYS A 388 5.70 3.57 6.40
CA LYS A 388 6.18 2.21 6.67
C LYS A 388 6.37 1.48 5.35
N HIS A 389 7.48 0.79 5.18
CA HIS A 389 7.84 0.11 3.94
C HIS A 389 8.24 -1.33 4.19
N SER A 390 7.82 -2.20 3.28
CA SER A 390 8.23 -3.60 3.25
C SER A 390 8.49 -4.02 1.80
N PHE A 391 9.53 -4.81 1.59
CA PHE A 391 9.95 -5.25 0.25
C PHE A 391 10.04 -6.77 0.19
N GLY A 392 9.78 -7.31 -0.99
CA GLY A 392 9.96 -8.72 -1.30
C GLY A 392 10.46 -8.92 -2.73
N VAL A 393 11.52 -9.73 -2.87
CA VAL A 393 11.98 -10.22 -4.18
C VAL A 393 11.54 -11.67 -4.32
N TYR A 394 11.01 -12.04 -5.49
CA TYR A 394 10.40 -13.34 -5.75
C TYR A 394 10.95 -13.96 -7.04
N GLY A 395 10.99 -15.28 -7.10
CA GLY A 395 11.38 -16.04 -8.30
C GLY A 395 10.93 -17.50 -8.22
N THR A 396 11.01 -18.24 -9.33
CA THR A 396 10.70 -19.69 -9.33
C THR A 396 11.91 -20.58 -9.05
N GLN A 397 13.11 -20.00 -9.06
CA GLN A 397 14.32 -20.69 -8.63
C GLN A 397 14.51 -20.50 -7.12
N PRO A 398 14.96 -21.53 -6.39
CA PRO A 398 15.30 -21.39 -4.98
C PRO A 398 16.46 -20.38 -4.80
N PRO A 399 16.45 -19.57 -3.73
CA PRO A 399 17.55 -18.63 -3.46
C PRO A 399 18.86 -19.39 -3.23
N SER A 400 19.95 -18.92 -3.84
CA SER A 400 21.27 -19.58 -3.79
C SER A 400 21.82 -19.69 -2.37
N ASP A 401 21.57 -18.66 -1.56
CA ASP A 401 22.10 -18.51 -0.19
C ASP A 401 21.00 -18.60 0.86
N GLY A 402 19.85 -19.18 0.50
CA GLY A 402 18.64 -19.23 1.33
C GLY A 402 17.88 -17.89 1.35
N PHE A 403 16.66 -17.91 1.88
CA PHE A 403 15.90 -16.67 2.11
C PHE A 403 16.58 -15.83 3.19
N ARG A 404 16.72 -14.53 2.94
CA ARG A 404 17.28 -13.57 3.91
C ARG A 404 16.34 -12.41 4.12
N TRP A 405 16.28 -11.95 5.37
CA TRP A 405 15.52 -10.76 5.74
C TRP A 405 16.33 -9.88 6.68
N GLU A 406 16.22 -8.56 6.50
CA GLU A 406 16.83 -7.58 7.40
C GLU A 406 15.90 -6.39 7.65
N ASP A 407 15.81 -6.00 8.91
CA ASP A 407 15.32 -4.68 9.32
C ASP A 407 16.48 -3.68 9.22
N VAL A 408 16.32 -2.68 8.35
CA VAL A 408 17.37 -1.68 8.07
C VAL A 408 17.11 -0.34 8.77
N GLN A 409 16.26 -0.31 9.78
CA GLN A 409 15.82 0.93 10.43
C GLN A 409 16.98 1.77 10.95
N SER A 410 18.02 1.15 11.50
CA SER A 410 19.19 1.87 12.04
C SER A 410 19.93 2.71 10.98
N GLU A 411 19.96 2.26 9.73
CA GLU A 411 20.58 3.01 8.62
C GLU A 411 19.69 4.17 8.15
N VAL A 412 18.36 3.98 8.25
CA VAL A 412 17.37 5.01 7.93
C VAL A 412 17.34 6.09 9.00
N ASP A 413 17.41 5.73 10.28
CA ASP A 413 17.45 6.66 11.42
C ASP A 413 18.70 7.55 11.41
N ALA A 414 19.78 7.08 10.79
CA ALA A 414 20.99 7.87 10.59
C ALA A 414 20.87 8.93 9.47
N GLN A 415 19.79 8.90 8.69
CA GLN A 415 19.57 9.87 7.62
C GLN A 415 19.11 11.22 8.18
N PRO A 416 19.43 12.34 7.53
CA PRO A 416 18.97 13.65 7.96
C PRO A 416 17.43 13.70 8.06
N THR A 417 16.94 14.36 9.11
CA THR A 417 15.54 14.74 9.27
C THR A 417 15.43 16.25 9.39
N ARG A 418 14.20 16.76 9.38
CA ARG A 418 13.93 18.19 9.57
C ARG A 418 13.25 18.44 10.92
N PRO A 419 13.61 19.52 11.64
CA PRO A 419 12.83 19.96 12.79
C PRO A 419 11.39 20.30 12.37
N SER A 420 10.43 19.89 13.20
CA SER A 420 9.02 20.24 13.06
C SER A 420 8.67 21.30 14.10
N SER A 421 8.06 22.39 13.67
CA SER A 421 7.61 23.48 14.53
C SER A 421 6.08 23.47 14.59
N VAL A 422 5.53 22.81 15.61
CA VAL A 422 4.08 22.60 15.80
C VAL A 422 3.36 23.91 16.10
N GLU A 423 3.87 24.68 17.07
CA GLU A 423 3.32 25.97 17.54
C GLU A 423 4.16 27.13 17.00
N TRP A 424 4.16 27.34 15.68
CA TRP A 424 4.92 28.41 15.06
C TRP A 424 4.03 29.51 14.51
N GLN A 425 4.47 30.76 14.65
CA GLN A 425 3.83 31.96 14.13
C GLN A 425 4.89 32.84 13.46
N GLY A 426 4.56 33.44 12.32
CA GLY A 426 5.43 34.36 11.61
C GLY A 426 5.30 34.27 10.10
N THR A 427 6.21 34.92 9.39
CA THR A 427 6.27 34.85 7.92
C THR A 427 7.30 33.81 7.48
N GLY A 428 6.84 32.83 6.71
CA GLY A 428 7.66 31.76 6.12
C GLY A 428 7.40 31.64 4.62
N GLU A 429 7.95 30.59 4.02
CA GLU A 429 7.81 30.32 2.58
C GLU A 429 7.04 29.03 2.34
N VAL A 430 6.13 29.03 1.36
CA VAL A 430 5.38 27.82 0.98
C VAL A 430 6.34 26.80 0.34
N GLU A 431 6.52 25.67 1.00
CA GLU A 431 7.31 24.54 0.49
C GLU A 431 6.49 23.64 -0.43
N SER A 432 5.25 23.36 -0.05
CA SER A 432 4.30 22.54 -0.77
C SER A 432 2.88 22.81 -0.26
N TRP A 433 1.87 22.48 -1.05
CA TRP A 433 0.47 22.66 -0.66
C TRP A 433 -0.47 21.62 -1.25
N THR A 434 -1.72 21.61 -0.78
CA THR A 434 -2.84 20.93 -1.42
C THR A 434 -4.13 21.71 -1.15
N THR A 435 -5.13 21.52 -2.01
CA THR A 435 -6.41 22.21 -1.88
C THR A 435 -7.55 21.20 -2.01
N PRO A 436 -8.15 20.73 -0.90
CA PRO A 436 -9.29 19.82 -0.94
C PRO A 436 -10.54 20.44 -1.56
N PHE A 437 -11.29 19.61 -2.28
CA PHE A 437 -12.56 19.97 -2.91
C PHE A 437 -13.73 19.32 -2.18
N ASP A 438 -14.85 20.04 -2.10
CA ASP A 438 -16.10 19.49 -1.61
C ASP A 438 -16.79 18.58 -2.68
N ARG A 439 -18.05 18.21 -2.43
CA ARG A 439 -18.82 17.36 -3.37
C ARG A 439 -19.38 18.12 -4.56
N ASP A 440 -19.53 19.43 -4.42
CA ASP A 440 -20.06 20.33 -5.46
C ASP A 440 -18.93 20.84 -6.38
N GLY A 441 -17.68 20.59 -6.02
CA GLY A 441 -16.50 20.90 -6.81
C GLY A 441 -15.83 22.21 -6.43
N ASN A 442 -16.09 22.74 -5.23
CA ASN A 442 -15.49 23.97 -4.75
C ASN A 442 -14.28 23.69 -3.84
N PRO A 443 -13.15 24.39 -4.04
CA PRO A 443 -12.11 24.53 -3.03
C PRO A 443 -12.69 25.15 -1.75
N HIS A 444 -12.32 24.65 -0.57
CA HIS A 444 -12.83 25.20 0.70
C HIS A 444 -11.75 25.48 1.75
N GLN A 445 -10.53 24.99 1.54
CA GLN A 445 -9.35 25.29 2.35
C GLN A 445 -8.09 24.85 1.58
N ALA A 446 -6.92 25.33 1.98
CA ALA A 446 -5.64 24.84 1.48
C ALA A 446 -4.70 24.49 2.63
N PHE A 447 -4.12 23.29 2.60
CA PHE A 447 -3.09 22.88 3.55
C PHE A 447 -1.71 23.19 3.00
N LEU A 448 -0.84 23.74 3.84
CA LEU A 448 0.49 24.20 3.48
C LEU A 448 1.54 23.47 4.33
N ALA A 449 2.64 23.08 3.69
CA ALA A 449 3.92 22.91 4.34
C ALA A 449 4.71 24.21 4.18
N VAL A 450 5.18 24.78 5.28
CA VAL A 450 5.84 26.09 5.33
C VAL A 450 7.26 25.93 5.85
N ARG A 451 8.24 26.44 5.10
CA ARG A 451 9.61 26.63 5.56
C ARG A 451 9.68 27.86 6.46
N THR A 452 10.16 27.68 7.67
CA THR A 452 10.44 28.79 8.58
C THR A 452 11.84 29.37 8.30
N PRO A 453 12.12 30.64 8.66
CA PRO A 453 13.42 31.26 8.42
C PRO A 453 14.62 30.54 9.07
N ASP A 454 14.40 29.76 10.14
CA ASP A 454 15.39 28.93 10.82
C ASP A 454 15.53 27.52 10.22
N GLY A 455 14.79 27.22 9.14
CA GLY A 455 14.92 25.98 8.37
C GLY A 455 14.07 24.79 8.87
N ALA A 456 13.25 25.00 9.89
CA ALA A 456 12.23 24.02 10.31
C ALA A 456 11.05 23.97 9.33
N ARG A 457 10.14 23.02 9.55
CA ARG A 457 8.85 22.94 8.83
C ARG A 457 7.69 23.14 9.80
N CYS A 458 6.78 24.04 9.44
CA CYS A 458 5.47 24.18 10.06
C CYS A 458 4.38 23.70 9.09
N LEU A 459 3.29 23.15 9.62
CA LEU A 459 2.09 22.88 8.82
C LEU A 459 1.03 23.93 9.15
N ALA A 460 0.40 24.49 8.13
CA ALA A 460 -0.59 25.56 8.27
C ALA A 460 -1.80 25.34 7.35
N VAL A 461 -2.89 26.08 7.60
CA VAL A 461 -4.11 25.99 6.79
C VAL A 461 -4.65 27.37 6.39
N ILE A 462 -4.88 27.59 5.11
CA ILE A 462 -5.70 28.69 4.62
C ILE A 462 -7.15 28.24 4.71
N ALA A 463 -7.92 28.80 5.64
CA ALA A 463 -9.33 28.43 5.86
C ALA A 463 -10.32 29.26 5.02
N ASP A 464 -9.86 30.37 4.43
CA ASP A 464 -10.68 31.22 3.57
C ASP A 464 -10.87 30.56 2.19
N PRO A 465 -12.12 30.31 1.73
CA PRO A 465 -12.39 29.65 0.46
C PRO A 465 -11.89 30.40 -0.78
N ASP A 466 -11.94 31.73 -0.80
CA ASP A 466 -11.51 32.53 -1.95
C ASP A 466 -9.98 32.48 -2.08
N ALA A 467 -9.27 32.58 -0.95
CA ALA A 467 -7.82 32.40 -0.91
C ALA A 467 -7.42 30.94 -1.24
N ALA A 468 -8.20 29.95 -0.78
CA ALA A 468 -7.98 28.55 -1.15
C ALA A 468 -8.17 28.33 -2.66
N GLU A 469 -9.15 28.95 -3.29
CA GLU A 469 -9.34 28.86 -4.75
C GLU A 469 -8.13 29.40 -5.52
N ALA A 470 -7.51 30.49 -5.06
CA ALA A 470 -6.29 31.03 -5.68
C ALA A 470 -5.17 29.98 -5.75
N THR A 471 -5.00 29.15 -4.71
CA THR A 471 -3.96 28.10 -4.66
C THR A 471 -4.14 26.97 -5.69
N VAL A 472 -5.31 26.88 -6.32
CA VAL A 472 -5.57 25.94 -7.43
C VAL A 472 -5.13 26.54 -8.78
N ARG A 473 -5.23 27.87 -8.91
CA ARG A 473 -5.01 28.59 -10.17
C ARG A 473 -3.57 29.10 -10.29
N GLU A 474 -2.95 29.41 -9.17
CA GLU A 474 -1.64 30.05 -9.09
C GLU A 474 -0.56 29.09 -8.59
N ASP A 475 0.67 29.29 -9.04
CA ASP A 475 1.84 28.59 -8.51
C ASP A 475 2.39 29.36 -7.31
N ILE A 476 2.04 28.92 -6.11
CA ILE A 476 2.44 29.57 -4.85
C ILE A 476 3.74 29.02 -4.27
N ALA A 477 4.51 28.22 -5.02
CA ALA A 477 5.78 27.70 -4.55
C ALA A 477 6.75 28.83 -4.18
N GLY A 478 7.28 28.81 -2.96
CA GLY A 478 8.16 29.86 -2.42
C GLY A 478 7.47 31.19 -2.11
N ALA A 479 6.14 31.29 -2.24
CA ALA A 479 5.41 32.49 -1.85
C ALA A 479 5.53 32.73 -0.34
N ALA A 480 5.59 34.01 0.06
CA ALA A 480 5.56 34.39 1.46
C ALA A 480 4.17 34.13 2.04
N VAL A 481 4.14 33.50 3.21
CA VAL A 481 2.90 33.19 3.94
C VAL A 481 3.04 33.57 5.39
N GLU A 482 2.03 34.25 5.94
CA GLU A 482 1.92 34.53 7.36
C GLU A 482 1.14 33.41 8.04
N VAL A 483 1.78 32.70 8.95
CA VAL A 483 1.16 31.68 9.81
C VAL A 483 0.79 32.33 11.14
N HIS A 484 -0.45 32.11 11.56
CA HIS A 484 -1.06 32.67 12.76
C HIS A 484 -0.94 31.69 13.95
N GLU A 485 -1.18 32.21 15.16
CA GLU A 485 -1.03 31.45 16.42
C GLU A 485 -1.94 30.20 16.49
N ASP A 486 -3.06 30.18 15.78
CA ASP A 486 -4.00 29.05 15.72
C ASP A 486 -3.67 28.04 14.61
N GLY A 487 -2.60 28.24 13.85
CA GLY A 487 -2.22 27.41 12.70
C GLY A 487 -2.91 27.77 11.39
N THR A 488 -3.77 28.79 11.38
CA THR A 488 -4.27 29.35 10.11
C THR A 488 -3.19 30.16 9.40
N ALA A 489 -3.36 30.41 8.11
CA ALA A 489 -2.39 31.13 7.30
C ALA A 489 -3.02 32.07 6.28
N THR A 490 -2.26 33.11 5.89
CA THR A 490 -2.63 34.08 4.87
C THR A 490 -1.47 34.29 3.90
N LEU A 491 -1.72 34.12 2.59
CA LEU A 491 -0.75 34.44 1.54
C LEU A 491 -0.51 35.94 1.49
N ARG A 492 0.76 36.35 1.27
CA ARG A 492 1.17 37.77 1.25
C ARG A 492 1.48 38.29 -0.14
#